data_AF-A0A2I1HZU9-F1
#
_entry.id   AF-A0A2I1HZU9-F1
#
_cell.length_a   1.000
_cell.length_b   1.000
_cell.length_c   1.000
_cell.angle_alpha   90.00
_cell.angle_beta   90.00
_cell.angle_gamma   90.00
#
_symmetry.space_group_name_H-M   'P 1'
#
loop_
_entity.id
_entity.type
_entity.pdbx_description
1 polymer ?
#
loop_
_entity_poly.entity_id
_entity_poly.type
_entity_poly.pdbx_seq_one_letter_code
_entity_poly.pdbx_strand_id
1 'polypeptide(L)'
;MKRRIAAALLITLLPLGMSACLQVKTDNPTSSQSSSSAPSQEPTSTPTQASPSASSSSKSSQTKEEACAILDDKANAISSSLNEKDKASVIKTLSNFIDIMKSDEITNPEVKVAANSLANSAQKLLDATKAADDQPTAEQRSRILSATSEYLESMNSLQTVCTGK
;
A
#
# COMPACT_ATOMS: atom_id res chain seq x y z
N MET A 1 33.24 32.84 23.85
CA MET A 1 32.60 33.32 22.60
C MET A 1 33.09 32.51 21.41
N LYS A 2 32.28 31.59 20.88
CA LYS A 2 32.42 31.04 19.53
C LYS A 2 31.04 30.62 19.01
N ARG A 3 30.42 31.50 18.24
CA ARG A 3 29.20 31.24 17.46
C ARG A 3 29.62 30.49 16.20
N ARG A 4 29.07 29.30 15.95
CA ARG A 4 29.22 28.62 14.65
C ARG A 4 27.86 28.61 13.94
N ILE A 5 27.79 29.59 13.04
CA ILE A 5 26.99 29.78 11.82
C ILE A 5 26.05 28.60 11.48
N ALA A 6 24.75 28.87 11.58
CA ALA A 6 23.70 28.07 10.96
C ALA A 6 23.70 28.33 9.45
N ALA A 7 24.00 27.31 8.65
CA ALA A 7 23.81 27.36 7.21
C ALA A 7 22.34 27.08 6.90
N ALA A 8 21.61 28.12 6.50
CA ALA A 8 20.26 28.01 5.96
C ALA A 8 20.34 27.39 4.56
N LEU A 9 19.74 26.22 4.40
CA LEU A 9 19.69 25.48 3.13
C LEU A 9 18.45 25.95 2.35
N LEU A 10 18.66 26.88 1.41
CA LEU A 10 17.62 27.36 0.49
C LEU A 10 17.38 26.30 -0.61
N ILE A 11 16.21 25.66 -0.59
CA ILE A 11 15.78 24.75 -1.65
C ILE A 11 15.06 25.56 -2.72
N THR A 12 15.74 25.79 -3.85
CA THR A 12 15.13 26.34 -5.06
C THR A 12 14.24 25.27 -5.71
N LEU A 13 12.93 25.52 -5.76
CA LEU A 13 11.97 24.71 -6.52
C LEU A 13 12.25 24.88 -8.03
N LEU A 14 12.68 23.82 -8.70
CA LEU A 14 12.60 23.75 -10.17
C LEU A 14 11.21 23.24 -10.58
N PRO A 15 10.56 23.86 -11.58
CA PRO A 15 9.30 23.38 -12.12
C PRO A 15 9.52 22.10 -12.94
N LEU A 16 8.82 21.01 -12.58
CA LEU A 16 8.74 19.81 -13.39
C LEU A 16 7.98 20.12 -14.69
N GLY A 17 8.67 20.02 -15.83
CA GLY A 17 8.05 20.12 -17.14
C GLY A 17 7.19 18.89 -17.46
N MET A 18 5.91 19.11 -17.71
CA MET A 18 5.00 18.16 -18.36
C MET A 18 5.37 18.05 -19.84
N SER A 19 5.64 16.83 -20.32
CA SER A 19 5.63 16.51 -21.75
C SER A 19 4.49 15.53 -22.04
N ALA A 20 3.32 16.09 -22.32
CA ALA A 20 2.24 15.39 -23.00
C ALA A 20 2.48 15.55 -24.50
N CYS A 21 2.78 14.46 -25.21
CA CYS A 21 2.66 14.38 -26.67
C CYS A 21 2.80 12.91 -27.11
N LEU A 22 1.68 12.19 -27.22
CA LEU A 22 1.55 11.14 -28.24
C LEU A 22 0.28 11.43 -29.03
N GLN A 23 0.53 11.81 -30.28
CA GLN A 23 -0.34 12.33 -31.30
C GLN A 23 -1.32 11.28 -31.83
N VAL A 24 -2.56 11.72 -32.00
CA VAL A 24 -3.58 11.12 -32.86
C VAL A 24 -3.25 11.41 -34.33
N LYS A 25 -3.16 10.37 -35.17
CA LYS A 25 -3.37 10.43 -36.64
C LYS A 25 -3.56 8.99 -37.17
N THR A 26 -4.80 8.52 -37.39
CA THR A 26 -5.52 8.46 -38.69
C THR A 26 -4.62 8.20 -39.89
N ASP A 27 -4.76 7.02 -40.52
CA ASP A 27 -5.02 6.93 -41.95
C ASP A 27 -5.66 5.58 -42.32
N ASN A 28 -6.73 5.68 -43.12
CA ASN A 28 -7.53 4.62 -43.71
C ASN A 28 -6.90 4.21 -45.06
N PRO A 29 -7.16 2.99 -45.56
CA PRO A 29 -7.73 2.97 -46.90
C PRO A 29 -8.89 1.97 -47.08
N THR A 30 -9.94 2.50 -47.71
CA THR A 30 -11.05 1.81 -48.37
C THR A 30 -10.59 0.71 -49.34
N SER A 31 -11.25 -0.46 -49.27
CA SER A 31 -11.81 -1.15 -50.44
C SER A 31 -12.90 -2.13 -50.00
N SER A 32 -14.05 -2.00 -50.67
CA SER A 32 -15.33 -2.66 -50.41
C SER A 32 -15.38 -4.11 -50.89
N GLN A 33 -16.16 -4.96 -50.20
CA GLN A 33 -17.08 -5.86 -50.89
C GLN A 33 -18.25 -6.26 -49.97
N SER A 34 -19.47 -5.97 -50.42
CA SER A 34 -20.75 -6.40 -49.84
C SER A 34 -21.20 -7.74 -50.44
N SER A 35 -21.96 -8.51 -49.66
CA SER A 35 -23.08 -9.42 -50.01
C SER A 35 -23.31 -10.37 -48.82
N SER A 36 -24.50 -10.80 -48.38
CA SER A 36 -25.91 -10.55 -48.69
C SER A 36 -26.77 -11.16 -47.54
N SER A 37 -27.90 -10.49 -47.26
CA SER A 37 -29.19 -10.84 -46.62
C SER A 37 -29.52 -12.17 -45.89
N ALA A 38 -30.03 -11.99 -44.65
CA ALA A 38 -31.30 -12.48 -44.03
C ALA A 38 -31.43 -13.94 -43.48
N PRO A 39 -32.40 -14.27 -42.57
CA PRO A 39 -33.10 -13.49 -41.51
C PRO A 39 -33.27 -14.22 -40.13
N SER A 40 -33.83 -13.50 -39.14
CA SER A 40 -34.66 -13.92 -37.98
C SER A 40 -34.19 -15.02 -36.99
N GLN A 41 -34.08 -14.65 -35.71
CA GLN A 41 -35.06 -15.00 -34.67
C GLN A 41 -34.59 -14.50 -33.29
N GLU A 42 -35.42 -13.70 -32.64
CA GLU A 42 -35.40 -13.51 -31.18
C GLU A 42 -35.96 -14.79 -30.52
N PRO A 43 -35.43 -15.20 -29.36
CA PRO A 43 -36.29 -15.10 -28.19
C PRO A 43 -35.58 -14.62 -26.91
N THR A 44 -36.29 -13.79 -26.18
CA THR A 44 -36.36 -13.61 -24.73
C THR A 44 -35.69 -14.69 -23.87
N SER A 45 -34.84 -14.30 -22.90
CA SER A 45 -35.04 -14.51 -21.43
C SER A 45 -33.74 -14.56 -20.61
N THR A 46 -33.74 -13.76 -19.53
CA THR A 46 -33.05 -13.92 -18.22
C THR A 46 -31.60 -13.42 -18.04
N PRO A 47 -31.32 -12.62 -16.99
CA PRO A 47 -29.96 -12.32 -16.54
C PRO A 47 -29.43 -13.47 -15.66
N THR A 48 -28.38 -14.16 -16.10
CA THR A 48 -27.66 -15.09 -15.22
C THR A 48 -26.61 -14.34 -14.42
N GLN A 49 -26.98 -14.11 -13.17
CA GLN A 49 -26.13 -13.81 -12.03
C GLN A 49 -25.16 -14.96 -11.71
N ALA A 50 -24.03 -14.56 -11.11
CA ALA A 50 -23.06 -15.34 -10.33
C ALA A 50 -22.04 -16.21 -11.09
N SER A 51 -20.84 -15.65 -11.29
CA SER A 51 -19.61 -16.37 -10.95
C SER A 51 -19.35 -16.19 -9.46
N PRO A 52 -19.41 -17.23 -8.61
CA PRO A 52 -18.61 -17.23 -7.42
C PRO A 52 -17.18 -17.58 -7.87
N SER A 53 -16.29 -16.60 -7.86
CA SER A 53 -14.86 -16.89 -7.74
C SER A 53 -14.69 -17.59 -6.39
N ALA A 54 -14.84 -18.91 -6.39
CA ALA A 54 -14.47 -19.77 -5.29
C ALA A 54 -12.95 -19.74 -5.15
N SER A 55 -12.45 -18.64 -4.59
CA SER A 55 -11.17 -18.64 -3.91
C SER A 55 -11.39 -19.48 -2.66
N SER A 56 -10.71 -20.60 -2.59
CA SER A 56 -10.70 -21.51 -1.45
C SER A 56 -10.15 -20.79 -0.21
N SER A 57 -11.02 -20.04 0.47
CA SER A 57 -10.75 -19.45 1.77
C SER A 57 -11.06 -20.48 2.83
N SER A 58 -9.99 -21.04 3.41
CA SER A 58 -10.07 -21.81 4.65
C SER A 58 -10.92 -21.08 5.68
N LYS A 59 -11.86 -21.83 6.27
CA LYS A 59 -12.91 -21.48 7.24
C LYS A 59 -12.47 -20.57 8.39
N SER A 60 -12.26 -19.28 8.14
CA SER A 60 -12.34 -18.28 9.20
C SER A 60 -13.80 -17.86 9.34
N SER A 61 -14.35 -17.94 10.56
CA SER A 61 -15.64 -17.35 10.91
C SER A 61 -15.53 -15.85 11.20
N GLN A 62 -14.32 -15.29 11.20
CA GLN A 62 -14.04 -13.90 11.51
C GLN A 62 -14.38 -13.02 10.31
N THR A 63 -15.27 -12.06 10.53
CA THR A 63 -15.61 -11.03 9.55
C THR A 63 -14.43 -10.09 9.30
N LYS A 64 -14.49 -9.30 8.22
CA LYS A 64 -13.45 -8.30 7.94
C LYS A 64 -13.43 -7.23 9.02
N GLU A 65 -14.62 -6.82 9.45
CA GLU A 65 -14.84 -5.80 10.48
C GLU A 65 -14.24 -6.23 11.83
N GLU A 66 -14.49 -7.47 12.27
CA GLU A 66 -13.89 -8.00 13.50
C GLU A 66 -12.37 -8.08 13.41
N ALA A 67 -11.83 -8.57 12.29
CA ALA A 67 -10.38 -8.67 12.10
C ALA A 67 -9.71 -7.29 12.10
N CYS A 68 -10.32 -6.31 11.44
CA CYS A 68 -9.81 -4.94 11.39
C CYS A 68 -9.94 -4.22 12.73
N ALA A 69 -11.01 -4.46 13.50
CA ALA A 69 -11.16 -3.92 14.85
C ALA A 69 -10.05 -4.44 15.78
N ILE A 70 -9.69 -5.73 15.70
CA ILE A 70 -8.58 -6.29 16.48
C ILE A 70 -7.25 -5.61 16.12
N LEU A 71 -7.00 -5.37 14.83
CA LEU A 71 -5.79 -4.66 14.40
C LEU A 71 -5.76 -3.22 14.90
N ASP A 72 -6.88 -2.51 14.84
CA ASP A 72 -7.00 -1.13 15.31
C ASP A 72 -6.77 -1.02 16.83
N ASP A 73 -7.45 -1.87 17.61
CA ASP A 73 -7.31 -1.92 19.07
C ASP A 73 -5.86 -2.20 19.48
N LYS A 74 -5.20 -3.16 18.81
CA LYS A 74 -3.81 -3.50 19.10
C LYS A 74 -2.84 -2.43 18.64
N ALA A 75 -3.05 -1.81 17.48
CA ALA A 75 -2.19 -0.74 16.98
C ALA A 75 -2.26 0.50 17.89
N ASN A 76 -3.46 0.88 18.35
CA ASN A 76 -3.66 2.00 19.26
C ASN A 76 -2.91 1.84 20.59
N ALA A 77 -2.74 0.60 21.07
CA ALA A 77 -1.99 0.33 22.30
C ALA A 77 -0.49 0.66 22.21
N ILE A 78 0.10 0.74 21.01
CA ILE A 78 1.54 0.96 20.82
C ILE A 78 1.88 2.46 20.73
N SER A 79 0.94 3.28 20.24
CA SER A 79 1.16 4.69 19.90
C SER A 79 1.69 5.54 21.08
N SER A 80 1.27 5.23 22.30
CA SER A 80 1.69 5.96 23.51
C SER A 80 3.15 5.73 23.92
N SER A 81 3.83 4.75 23.32
CA SER A 81 5.21 4.36 23.70
C SER A 81 6.28 4.91 22.75
N LEU A 82 5.89 5.59 21.67
CA LEU A 82 6.82 6.09 20.66
C LEU A 82 7.47 7.41 21.09
N ASN A 83 8.80 7.41 21.18
CA ASN A 83 9.63 8.59 21.21
C ASN A 83 10.47 8.63 19.94
N GLU A 84 10.02 9.41 18.96
CA GLU A 84 10.65 9.57 17.63
C GLU A 84 12.10 10.06 17.66
N LYS A 85 12.53 10.70 18.77
CA LYS A 85 13.92 11.17 18.94
C LYS A 85 14.86 10.09 19.49
N ASP A 86 14.30 8.99 19.98
CA ASP A 86 15.07 7.87 20.51
C ASP A 86 14.99 6.68 19.55
N LYS A 87 16.12 6.37 18.91
CA LYS A 87 16.24 5.26 17.97
C LYS A 87 15.82 3.92 18.60
N ALA A 88 16.12 3.70 19.88
CA ALA A 88 15.75 2.48 20.58
C ALA A 88 14.23 2.37 20.76
N SER A 89 13.57 3.47 21.14
CA SER A 89 12.11 3.57 21.19
C SER A 89 11.48 3.28 19.83
N VAL A 90 11.98 3.89 18.74
CA VAL A 90 11.47 3.64 17.37
C VAL A 90 11.59 2.16 16.99
N ILE A 91 12.76 1.55 17.22
CA ILE A 91 13.02 0.13 16.95
C ILE A 91 12.04 -0.76 17.72
N LYS A 92 11.83 -0.48 19.01
CA LYS A 92 10.91 -1.25 19.86
C LYS A 92 9.47 -1.14 19.38
N THR A 93 9.00 0.07 19.08
CA THR A 93 7.65 0.33 18.58
C THR A 93 7.39 -0.39 17.25
N LEU A 94 8.32 -0.29 16.30
CA LEU A 94 8.20 -1.01 15.02
C LEU A 94 8.20 -2.53 15.21
N SER A 95 9.03 -3.06 16.10
CA SER A 95 9.04 -4.51 16.40
C SER A 95 7.68 -4.96 16.95
N ASN A 96 7.14 -4.27 17.95
CA ASN A 96 5.84 -4.59 18.54
C ASN A 96 4.71 -4.49 17.50
N PHE A 97 4.79 -3.50 16.62
CA PHE A 97 3.82 -3.31 15.54
C PHE A 97 3.84 -4.46 14.54
N ILE A 98 5.03 -4.94 14.15
CA ILE A 98 5.19 -6.11 13.27
C ILE A 98 4.57 -7.35 13.91
N ASP A 99 4.79 -7.57 15.21
CA ASP A 99 4.23 -8.72 15.93
C ASP A 99 2.70 -8.68 15.97
N ILE A 100 2.11 -7.48 16.13
CA ILE A 100 0.66 -7.28 16.05
C ILE A 100 0.12 -7.59 14.66
N MET A 101 0.77 -7.09 13.61
CA MET A 101 0.34 -7.31 12.23
C MET A 101 0.48 -8.78 11.80
N LYS A 102 1.40 -9.52 12.41
CA LYS A 102 1.58 -10.97 12.22
C LYS A 102 0.77 -11.82 13.20
N SER A 103 -0.10 -11.21 14.02
CA SER A 103 -0.85 -11.92 15.05
C SER A 103 -1.73 -13.02 14.47
N ASP A 104 -1.67 -14.21 15.07
CA ASP A 104 -2.51 -15.34 14.70
C ASP A 104 -4.00 -15.15 15.04
N GLU A 105 -4.34 -14.12 15.82
CA GLU A 105 -5.73 -13.71 16.09
C GLU A 105 -6.43 -13.16 14.84
N ILE A 106 -5.66 -12.75 13.83
CA ILE A 106 -6.18 -12.39 12.51
C ILE A 106 -6.27 -13.66 11.67
N THR A 107 -7.51 -14.11 11.47
CA THR A 107 -7.85 -15.31 10.73
C THR A 107 -8.61 -15.00 9.44
N ASN A 108 -9.24 -13.83 9.33
CA ASN A 108 -9.84 -13.38 8.07
C ASN A 108 -8.76 -13.34 6.97
N PRO A 109 -8.93 -14.05 5.84
CA PRO A 109 -7.84 -14.26 4.88
C PRO A 109 -7.40 -12.97 4.17
N GLU A 110 -8.34 -12.10 3.80
CA GLU A 110 -8.01 -10.84 3.12
C GLU A 110 -7.28 -9.87 4.05
N VAL A 111 -7.82 -9.69 5.27
CA VAL A 111 -7.20 -8.85 6.29
C VAL A 111 -5.83 -9.41 6.68
N LYS A 112 -5.70 -10.74 6.83
CA LYS A 112 -4.43 -11.40 7.15
C LYS A 112 -3.36 -11.18 6.08
N VAL A 113 -3.72 -11.24 4.80
CA VAL A 113 -2.78 -10.97 3.70
C VAL A 113 -2.32 -9.51 3.74
N ALA A 114 -3.25 -8.57 3.88
CA ALA A 114 -2.92 -7.14 3.94
C ALA A 114 -2.08 -6.79 5.18
N ALA A 115 -2.44 -7.32 6.35
CA ALA A 115 -1.69 -7.14 7.59
C ALA A 115 -0.27 -7.71 7.49
N ASN A 116 -0.10 -8.92 6.93
CA ASN A 116 1.23 -9.49 6.71
C ASN A 116 2.07 -8.66 5.71
N SER A 117 1.44 -8.09 4.67
CA SER A 117 2.14 -7.17 3.75
C SER A 117 2.63 -5.92 4.49
N LEU A 118 1.77 -5.33 5.31
CA LEU A 118 2.15 -4.21 6.18
C LEU A 118 3.26 -4.59 7.16
N ALA A 119 3.20 -5.77 7.77
CA ALA A 119 4.27 -6.28 8.63
C ALA A 119 5.61 -6.40 7.88
N ASN A 120 5.59 -6.89 6.64
CA ASN A 120 6.80 -7.05 5.83
C ASN A 120 7.41 -5.71 5.43
N SER A 121 6.60 -4.72 5.05
CA SER A 121 7.08 -3.36 4.77
C SER A 121 7.61 -2.67 6.04
N ALA A 122 6.92 -2.83 7.18
CA ALA A 122 7.40 -2.37 8.49
C ALA A 122 8.72 -3.03 8.89
N GLN A 123 8.92 -4.31 8.55
CA GLN A 123 10.19 -5.01 8.77
C GLN A 123 11.33 -4.37 7.95
N LYS A 124 11.09 -4.03 6.68
CA LYS A 124 12.08 -3.30 5.87
C LYS A 124 12.45 -1.95 6.50
N LEU A 125 11.46 -1.23 7.03
CA LEU A 125 11.68 0.04 7.73
C LEU A 125 12.45 -0.17 9.04
N LEU A 126 12.12 -1.21 9.80
CA LEU A 126 12.84 -1.60 11.02
C LEU A 126 14.30 -1.92 10.72
N ASP A 127 14.57 -2.68 9.67
CA ASP A 127 15.92 -3.07 9.28
C ASP A 127 16.74 -1.88 8.78
N ALA A 128 16.14 -1.01 7.96
CA ALA A 128 16.76 0.24 7.53
C ALA A 128 17.08 1.16 8.72
N THR A 129 16.17 1.24 9.70
CA THR A 129 16.36 2.03 10.92
C THR A 129 17.49 1.46 11.77
N LYS A 130 17.53 0.14 11.98
CA LYS A 130 18.62 -0.53 12.73
C LYS A 130 19.98 -0.27 12.09
N ALA A 131 20.05 -0.37 10.76
CA ALA A 131 21.27 -0.21 9.98
C ALA A 131 21.76 1.24 9.81
N ALA A 132 20.94 2.24 10.16
CA ALA A 132 21.33 3.64 10.06
C ALA A 132 22.20 4.08 11.24
N ASP A 133 23.24 4.87 10.98
CA ASP A 133 24.04 5.48 12.03
C ASP A 133 23.27 6.59 12.77
N ASP A 134 23.78 7.05 13.92
CA ASP A 134 23.21 8.20 14.64
C ASP A 134 23.15 9.47 13.76
N GLN A 135 24.08 9.58 12.80
CA GLN A 135 24.03 10.56 11.71
C GLN A 135 23.97 9.82 10.38
N PRO A 136 22.76 9.53 9.86
CA PRO A 136 22.61 8.73 8.65
C PRO A 136 23.24 9.42 7.44
N THR A 137 24.02 8.66 6.68
CA THR A 137 24.52 9.02 5.36
C THR A 137 23.39 9.27 4.36
N ALA A 138 23.67 9.91 3.23
CA ALA A 138 22.67 10.12 2.17
C ALA A 138 22.03 8.80 1.69
N GLU A 139 22.83 7.74 1.58
CA GLU A 139 22.35 6.42 1.18
C GLU A 139 21.43 5.79 2.23
N GLN A 140 21.82 5.82 3.52
CA GLN A 140 20.96 5.33 4.60
C GLN A 140 19.65 6.11 4.68
N ARG A 141 19.67 7.43 4.50
CA ARG A 141 18.45 8.26 4.42
C ARG A 141 17.58 7.83 3.25
N SER A 142 18.16 7.59 2.07
CA SER A 142 17.43 7.11 0.91
C SER A 142 16.76 5.76 1.16
N ARG A 143 17.45 4.83 1.84
CA ARG A 143 16.90 3.51 2.19
C ARG A 143 15.74 3.63 3.19
N ILE A 144 15.90 4.46 4.22
CA ILE A 144 14.81 4.75 5.18
C ILE A 144 13.61 5.33 4.45
N LEU A 145 13.81 6.34 3.58
CA LEU A 145 12.71 6.97 2.84
C LEU A 145 11.98 5.97 1.94
N SER A 146 12.72 5.13 1.20
CA SER A 146 12.11 4.06 0.38
C SER A 146 11.28 3.10 1.24
N ALA A 147 11.84 2.63 2.36
CA ALA A 147 11.13 1.72 3.25
C ALA A 147 9.90 2.37 3.90
N THR A 148 9.97 3.66 4.23
CA THR A 148 8.82 4.44 4.71
C THR A 148 7.73 4.54 3.64
N SER A 149 8.09 4.79 2.37
CA SER A 149 7.11 4.83 1.28
C SER A 149 6.39 3.48 1.10
N GLU A 150 7.12 2.37 1.09
CA GLU A 150 6.53 1.02 1.02
C GLU A 150 5.64 0.70 2.22
N TYR A 151 6.03 1.15 3.41
CA TYR A 151 5.23 1.04 4.63
C TYR A 151 3.91 1.79 4.51
N LEU A 152 3.93 3.06 4.06
CA LEU A 152 2.73 3.89 3.91
C LEU A 152 1.79 3.33 2.83
N GLU A 153 2.33 2.82 1.72
CA GLU A 153 1.54 2.17 0.66
C GLU A 153 0.84 0.90 1.19
N SER A 154 1.55 0.08 1.97
CA SER A 154 0.98 -1.11 2.59
C SER A 154 -0.07 -0.76 3.66
N MET A 155 0.13 0.35 4.38
CA MET A 155 -0.85 0.85 5.36
C MET A 155 -2.13 1.28 4.66
N ASN A 156 -2.02 2.02 3.55
CA ASN A 156 -3.16 2.39 2.73
C ASN A 156 -3.88 1.15 2.16
N SER A 157 -3.13 0.13 1.74
CA SER A 157 -3.71 -1.13 1.24
C SER A 157 -4.52 -1.85 2.33
N LEU A 158 -3.98 -1.94 3.55
CA LEU A 158 -4.73 -2.49 4.70
C LEU A 158 -5.96 -1.64 5.02
N GLN A 159 -5.84 -0.32 4.97
CA GLN A 159 -6.97 0.59 5.19
C GLN A 159 -8.09 0.39 4.16
N THR A 160 -7.77 0.22 2.88
CA THR A 160 -8.75 -0.10 1.83
C THR A 160 -9.46 -1.43 2.12
N VAL A 161 -8.73 -2.46 2.54
CA VAL A 161 -9.33 -3.74 2.95
C VAL A 161 -10.25 -3.58 4.15
N CYS A 162 -9.87 -2.77 5.14
CA CYS A 162 -10.63 -2.58 6.37
C CYS A 162 -11.81 -1.61 6.26
N THR A 163 -11.76 -0.65 5.34
CA THR A 163 -12.82 0.36 5.18
C THR A 163 -13.71 0.10 3.96
N GLY A 164 -13.33 -0.84 3.10
CA GLY A 164 -14.05 -1.18 1.87
C GLY A 164 -14.11 -0.04 0.84
N LYS A 165 -13.18 0.92 0.93
CA LYS A 165 -13.08 2.09 0.04
C LYS A 165 -11.90 2.02 -0.91
#